data_AF-A0A2K3P5I6-F1
#
_entry.id   AF-A0A2K3P5I6-F1
#
_cell.length_a   1.000
_cell.length_b   1.000
_cell.length_c   1.000
_cell.angle_alpha   90.00
_cell.angle_beta   90.00
_cell.angle_gamma   90.00
#
_symmetry.space_group_name_H-M   'P 1'
#
loop_
_entity.id
_entity.type
_entity.pdbx_description
1 polymer ?
#
loop_
_entity_poly.entity_id
_entity_poly.type
_entity_poly.pdbx_seq_one_letter_code
_entity_poly.pdbx_strand_id
1 'polypeptide(L)'
;MRDEELYPQLLELTDGLVRMWKAMLECHHAQYITISLAYHSRNTTGTMQGDARREIITRLLEEIELFGLSFANWINSHTSYVEALNGWLQHCILQPRERSRSRRPFSPRRALAPPIFVLCRDWCAGIKSLPSEELSDAIRNFLSDLHTLMEQENDELLKKQNSTQASMLESEVKANEDNGGESANLSCMHASLSKVLDRLTKFSEASLKMYEDIRQKSEVARTAYYNCKTIRA
;
A
#
# COMPACT_ATOMS: atom_id res chain seq x y z
N MET A 1 -10.40 15.55 28.06
CA MET A 1 -10.21 15.74 26.61
C MET A 1 -8.99 14.99 26.07
N ARG A 2 -7.76 15.53 26.06
CA ARG A 2 -6.61 14.85 25.41
C ARG A 2 -6.31 13.44 25.96
N ASP A 3 -6.05 13.33 27.26
CA ASP A 3 -5.54 12.08 27.85
C ASP A 3 -6.67 11.09 28.22
N GLU A 4 -7.89 11.60 28.47
CA GLU A 4 -9.04 10.81 28.95
C GLU A 4 -10.04 10.41 27.85
N GLU A 5 -10.03 11.07 26.69
CA GLU A 5 -11.01 10.83 25.62
C GLU A 5 -10.32 10.56 24.29
N LEU A 6 -9.43 11.46 23.84
CA LEU A 6 -8.73 11.29 22.57
C LEU A 6 -7.78 10.08 22.61
N TYR A 7 -7.01 9.91 23.68
CA TYR A 7 -6.05 8.80 23.76
C TYR A 7 -6.71 7.40 23.64
N PRO A 8 -7.81 7.08 24.37
CA PRO A 8 -8.56 5.84 24.14
C PRO A 8 -9.05 5.65 22.70
N GLN A 9 -9.58 6.71 22.06
CA GLN A 9 -10.05 6.64 20.67
C GLN A 9 -8.91 6.35 19.69
N LEU A 10 -7.73 6.95 19.90
CA LEU A 10 -6.56 6.68 19.07
C LEU A 10 -6.02 5.25 19.26
N LEU A 11 -6.12 4.69 20.47
CA LEU A 11 -5.78 3.28 20.70
C LEU A 11 -6.75 2.35 19.98
N GLU A 12 -8.06 2.62 20.07
CA GLU A 12 -9.07 1.84 19.36
C GLU A 12 -8.87 1.88 17.84
N LEU A 13 -8.58 3.06 17.29
CA LEU A 13 -8.24 3.24 15.88
C LEU A 13 -6.97 2.46 15.50
N THR A 14 -5.93 2.54 16.33
CA THR A 14 -4.67 1.78 16.13
C THR A 14 -4.93 0.28 16.10
N ASP A 15 -5.76 -0.24 17.01
CA ASP A 15 -6.14 -1.65 17.04
C ASP A 15 -7.01 -2.06 15.85
N GLY A 16 -7.89 -1.17 15.38
CA GLY A 16 -8.63 -1.35 14.13
C GLY A 16 -7.70 -1.48 12.93
N LEU A 17 -6.69 -0.62 12.85
CA LEU A 17 -5.68 -0.66 11.79
C LEU A 17 -4.83 -1.94 11.86
N VAL A 18 -4.44 -2.41 13.05
CA VAL A 18 -3.77 -3.72 13.21
C VAL A 18 -4.63 -4.84 12.61
N ARG A 19 -5.92 -4.90 12.94
CA ARG A 19 -6.83 -5.94 12.42
C ARG A 19 -6.98 -5.86 10.91
N MET A 20 -7.18 -4.65 10.38
CA MET A 20 -7.26 -4.40 8.94
C MET A 20 -6.00 -4.87 8.23
N TRP A 21 -4.81 -4.51 8.73
CA TRP A 21 -3.54 -4.88 8.10
C TRP A 21 -3.25 -6.38 8.14
N LYS A 22 -3.70 -7.09 9.17
CA LYS A 22 -3.68 -8.57 9.18
C LYS A 22 -4.50 -9.14 8.03
N ALA A 23 -5.74 -8.68 7.88
CA ALA A 23 -6.61 -9.14 6.80
C ALA A 23 -6.06 -8.79 5.41
N MET A 24 -5.49 -7.59 5.24
CA MET A 24 -4.86 -7.18 3.98
C MET A 24 -3.63 -8.04 3.66
N LEU A 25 -2.78 -8.33 4.65
CA LEU A 25 -1.62 -9.18 4.47
C LEU A 25 -2.02 -10.60 4.03
N GLU A 26 -3.00 -11.19 4.69
CA GLU A 26 -3.55 -12.51 4.32
C GLU A 26 -4.12 -12.49 2.90
N CYS A 27 -4.88 -11.46 2.55
CA CYS A 27 -5.48 -11.29 1.23
C CYS A 27 -4.42 -11.20 0.13
N HIS A 28 -3.42 -10.33 0.29
CA HIS A 28 -2.38 -10.14 -0.72
C HIS A 28 -1.47 -11.37 -0.86
N HIS A 29 -1.20 -12.07 0.23
CA HIS A 29 -0.48 -13.33 0.17
C HIS A 29 -1.26 -14.39 -0.62
N ALA A 30 -2.58 -14.51 -0.37
CA ALA A 30 -3.45 -15.42 -1.12
C ALA A 30 -3.54 -15.04 -2.61
N GLN A 31 -3.62 -13.75 -2.94
CA GLN A 31 -3.61 -13.25 -4.32
C GLN A 31 -2.29 -13.59 -5.02
N TYR A 32 -1.16 -13.37 -4.35
CA TYR A 32 0.17 -13.71 -4.88
C TYR A 32 0.29 -15.20 -5.22
N ILE A 33 -0.14 -16.08 -4.30
CA ILE A 33 -0.14 -17.53 -4.52
C ILE A 33 -1.08 -17.89 -5.68
N THR A 34 -2.29 -17.34 -5.70
CA THR A 34 -3.31 -17.66 -6.71
C THR A 34 -2.80 -17.32 -8.12
N ILE A 35 -2.23 -16.13 -8.30
CA ILE A 35 -1.71 -15.69 -9.60
C ILE A 35 -0.49 -16.50 -10.01
N SER A 36 0.41 -16.78 -9.05
CA SER A 36 1.56 -17.66 -9.29
C SER A 36 1.11 -19.04 -9.76
N LEU A 37 0.16 -19.68 -9.08
CA LEU A 37 -0.34 -21.02 -9.46
C LEU A 37 -1.09 -21.00 -10.80
N ALA A 38 -1.92 -19.99 -11.03
CA ALA A 38 -2.66 -19.84 -12.29
C ALA A 38 -1.73 -19.75 -13.51
N TYR A 39 -0.59 -19.07 -13.37
CA TYR A 39 0.41 -18.98 -14.43
C TYR A 39 1.07 -20.33 -14.76
N HIS A 40 1.35 -21.16 -13.75
CA HIS A 40 1.96 -22.48 -13.95
C HIS A 40 0.96 -23.55 -14.40
N SER A 41 -0.35 -23.35 -14.18
CA SER A 41 -1.42 -24.27 -14.58
C SER A 41 -1.82 -24.16 -16.06
N ARG A 42 -1.03 -23.48 -16.90
CA ARG A 42 -1.35 -23.18 -18.30
C ARG A 42 -1.29 -24.45 -19.18
N ASN A 43 -2.34 -25.26 -19.13
CA ASN A 43 -2.65 -26.25 -20.16
C ASN A 43 -3.39 -25.53 -21.29
N THR A 44 -2.71 -25.33 -22.41
CA THR A 44 -3.24 -24.65 -23.61
C THR A 44 -4.40 -25.44 -24.23
N THR A 45 -5.64 -25.07 -23.93
CA THR A 45 -6.81 -25.45 -24.73
C THR A 45 -7.77 -24.27 -24.83
N GLY A 46 -7.56 -23.43 -25.85
CA GLY A 46 -8.49 -22.36 -26.22
C GLY A 46 -7.78 -21.05 -26.50
N THR A 47 -7.63 -20.70 -27.77
CA THR A 47 -7.36 -19.33 -28.18
C THR A 47 -8.55 -18.48 -27.78
N MET A 48 -8.38 -17.63 -26.75
CA MET A 48 -9.41 -16.67 -26.36
C MET A 48 -9.64 -15.70 -27.52
N GLN A 49 -10.89 -15.50 -27.91
CA GLN A 49 -11.23 -14.61 -29.02
C GLN A 49 -10.69 -13.20 -28.75
N GLY A 50 -10.02 -12.59 -29.74
CA GLY A 50 -9.25 -11.35 -29.56
C GLY A 50 -10.03 -10.18 -28.95
N ASP A 51 -11.33 -10.08 -29.25
CA ASP A 51 -12.19 -9.03 -28.68
C ASP A 51 -12.46 -9.22 -27.19
N ALA A 52 -12.63 -10.46 -26.73
CA ALA A 52 -12.81 -10.77 -25.31
C ALA A 52 -11.53 -10.49 -24.51
N ARG A 53 -10.37 -10.80 -25.10
CA ARG A 53 -9.06 -10.46 -24.51
C ARG A 53 -8.87 -8.97 -24.35
N ARG A 54 -9.18 -8.19 -25.38
CA ARG A 54 -9.08 -6.73 -25.34
C ARG A 54 -9.94 -6.14 -24.24
N GLU A 55 -11.21 -6.56 -24.14
CA GLU A 55 -12.13 -6.12 -23.09
C GLU A 55 -11.61 -6.43 -21.68
N ILE A 56 -11.02 -7.61 -21.48
CA ILE A 56 -10.42 -7.99 -20.19
C ILE A 56 -9.23 -7.09 -19.84
N ILE A 57 -8.35 -6.80 -20.82
CA ILE A 57 -7.18 -5.93 -20.62
C ILE A 57 -7.63 -4.50 -20.30
N THR A 58 -8.62 -3.97 -21.03
CA THR A 58 -9.17 -2.63 -20.77
C THR A 58 -9.71 -2.51 -19.35
N ARG A 59 -10.53 -3.47 -18.92
CA ARG A 59 -11.06 -3.47 -17.54
C ARG A 59 -9.97 -3.60 -16.50
N LEU A 60 -8.98 -4.45 -16.73
CA LEU A 60 -7.84 -4.58 -15.82
C LEU A 60 -7.07 -3.26 -15.68
N LEU A 61 -6.88 -2.54 -16.78
CA LEU A 61 -6.22 -1.24 -16.78
C LEU A 61 -7.00 -0.22 -15.95
N GLU A 62 -8.30 -0.08 -16.19
CA GLU A 62 -9.18 0.85 -15.46
C GLU A 62 -9.18 0.56 -13.94
N GLU A 63 -9.32 -0.72 -13.56
CA GLU A 63 -9.34 -1.13 -12.16
C GLU A 63 -8.01 -0.87 -11.45
N ILE A 64 -6.88 -1.11 -12.12
CA ILE A 64 -5.55 -0.87 -11.53
C ILE A 64 -5.23 0.63 -11.43
N GLU A 65 -5.69 1.43 -12.40
CA GLU A 65 -5.55 2.88 -12.33
C GLU A 65 -6.35 3.46 -11.16
N LEU A 66 -7.63 3.05 -11.03
CA LEU A 66 -8.47 3.42 -9.90
C LEU A 66 -7.88 2.95 -8.57
N PHE A 67 -7.35 1.74 -8.52
CA PHE A 67 -6.66 1.22 -7.35
C PHE A 67 -5.43 2.06 -6.97
N GLY A 68 -4.57 2.37 -7.94
CA GLY A 68 -3.37 3.18 -7.73
C GLY A 68 -3.69 4.58 -7.20
N LEU A 69 -4.69 5.25 -7.80
CA LEU A 69 -5.18 6.55 -7.34
C LEU A 69 -5.77 6.48 -5.93
N SER A 70 -6.59 5.47 -5.66
CA SER A 70 -7.20 5.26 -4.34
C SER A 70 -6.15 5.00 -3.27
N PHE A 71 -5.14 4.18 -3.57
CA PHE A 71 -4.02 3.91 -2.67
C PHE A 71 -3.23 5.18 -2.35
N ALA A 72 -2.83 5.95 -3.38
CA ALA A 72 -2.09 7.19 -3.18
C ALA A 72 -2.89 8.21 -2.34
N ASN A 73 -4.18 8.38 -2.64
CA ASN A 73 -5.07 9.26 -1.88
C ASN A 73 -5.21 8.82 -0.43
N TRP A 74 -5.35 7.51 -0.19
CA TRP A 74 -5.45 6.94 1.14
C TRP A 74 -4.18 7.20 1.96
N ILE A 75 -3.00 6.90 1.39
CA ILE A 75 -1.70 7.14 2.05
C ILE A 75 -1.50 8.61 2.38
N ASN A 76 -1.76 9.51 1.42
CA ASN A 76 -1.57 10.94 1.59
C ASN A 76 -2.51 11.51 2.66
N SER A 77 -3.77 11.10 2.63
CA SER A 77 -4.77 11.55 3.61
C SER A 77 -4.43 11.07 5.02
N HIS A 78 -4.03 9.80 5.13
CA HIS A 78 -3.68 9.20 6.42
C HIS A 78 -2.40 9.80 7.00
N THR A 79 -1.38 10.01 6.17
CA THR A 79 -0.14 10.70 6.56
C THR A 79 -0.44 12.11 7.05
N SER A 80 -1.21 12.88 6.28
CA SER A 80 -1.61 14.25 6.64
C SER A 80 -2.38 14.30 7.95
N TYR A 81 -3.29 13.36 8.18
CA TYR A 81 -4.04 13.25 9.43
C TYR A 81 -3.10 13.03 10.63
N VAL A 82 -2.19 12.06 10.53
CA VAL A 82 -1.25 11.73 11.62
C VAL A 82 -0.28 12.87 11.89
N GLU A 83 0.20 13.54 10.85
CA GLU A 83 1.06 14.72 10.96
C GLU A 83 0.35 15.89 11.64
N ALA A 84 -0.87 16.21 11.22
CA ALA A 84 -1.67 17.27 11.83
C ALA A 84 -1.97 16.97 13.30
N LEU A 85 -2.31 15.72 13.62
CA LEU A 85 -2.54 15.27 14.99
C LEU A 85 -1.28 15.41 15.86
N ASN A 86 -0.13 14.93 15.36
CA ASN A 86 1.12 15.04 16.08
C ASN A 86 1.54 16.51 16.26
N GLY A 87 1.41 17.34 15.22
CA GLY A 87 1.69 18.78 15.29
C GLY A 87 0.80 19.50 16.32
N TRP A 88 -0.51 19.25 16.29
CA TRP A 88 -1.45 19.78 17.28
C TRP A 88 -1.06 19.40 18.72
N LEU A 89 -0.66 18.15 18.95
CA LEU A 89 -0.20 17.70 20.26
C LEU A 89 1.06 18.44 20.73
N GLN A 90 2.04 18.67 19.84
CA GLN A 90 3.25 19.42 20.20
C GLN A 90 2.92 20.85 20.66
N HIS A 91 1.92 21.50 20.05
CA HIS A 91 1.44 22.81 20.50
C HIS A 91 0.68 22.77 21.83
N CYS A 92 0.17 21.61 22.25
CA CYS A 92 -0.48 21.41 23.55
C CYS A 92 0.52 21.23 24.71
N ILE A 93 1.83 21.23 24.44
CA ILE A 93 2.87 21.30 25.45
C ILE A 93 2.96 22.75 25.92
N LEU A 94 2.08 23.14 26.84
CA LEU A 94 2.27 24.38 27.59
C LEU A 94 3.65 24.30 28.26
N GLN A 95 4.59 25.16 27.85
CA GLN A 95 5.79 25.43 28.66
C GLN A 95 5.32 25.65 30.10
N PRO A 96 5.94 25.02 31.12
CA PRO A 96 5.56 25.25 32.49
C PRO A 96 5.59 26.75 32.73
N ARG A 97 4.42 27.37 32.94
CA ARG A 97 4.28 28.75 33.39
C ARG A 97 5.27 28.91 34.53
N GLU A 98 6.28 29.77 34.35
CA GLU A 98 7.42 29.92 35.25
C GLU A 98 6.94 29.81 36.69
N ARG A 99 7.16 28.65 37.30
CA ARG A 99 6.83 28.46 38.71
C ARG A 99 7.82 29.36 39.43
N SER A 100 7.27 30.45 39.96
CA SER A 100 7.91 31.43 40.81
C SER A 100 9.11 30.84 41.57
N ARG A 101 10.27 31.47 41.39
CA ARG A 101 11.52 31.22 42.13
C ARG A 101 11.27 30.94 43.61
N SER A 102 11.12 29.68 44.02
CA SER A 102 11.31 29.28 45.42
C SER A 102 11.45 27.76 45.58
N ARG A 103 12.67 27.37 45.97
CA ARG A 103 13.06 26.17 46.74
C ARG A 103 12.79 24.77 46.16
N ARG A 104 13.79 24.24 45.45
CA ARG A 104 14.73 23.16 45.85
C ARG A 104 15.46 22.61 44.61
N PRO A 105 16.73 22.18 44.70
CA PRO A 105 17.42 21.55 43.59
C PRO A 105 16.82 20.16 43.31
N PHE A 106 16.37 19.99 42.08
CA PHE A 106 16.13 18.76 41.33
C PHE A 106 16.47 17.44 42.03
N SER A 107 15.44 16.60 42.26
CA SER A 107 15.61 15.17 42.04
C SER A 107 15.19 14.87 40.59
N PRO A 108 16.00 14.24 39.74
CA PRO A 108 15.67 13.98 38.34
C PRO A 108 14.77 12.75 38.24
N ARG A 109 13.59 12.76 38.87
CA ARG A 109 12.55 11.80 38.51
C ARG A 109 11.92 12.29 37.21
N ARG A 110 12.58 11.93 36.08
CA ARG A 110 12.16 12.22 34.70
C ARG A 110 10.64 12.31 34.62
N ALA A 111 10.11 13.49 34.34
CA ALA A 111 8.70 13.62 34.00
C ALA A 111 8.49 12.79 32.72
N LEU A 112 7.88 11.62 32.85
CA LEU A 112 7.52 10.80 31.70
C LEU A 112 6.49 11.57 30.88
N ALA A 113 6.72 11.66 29.57
CA ALA A 113 5.75 12.27 28.66
C ALA A 113 4.42 11.49 28.73
N PRO A 114 3.26 12.17 28.67
CA PRO A 114 1.99 11.47 28.62
C PRO A 114 1.96 10.49 27.43
N PRO A 115 1.35 9.30 27.56
CA PRO A 115 1.46 8.22 26.58
C PRO A 115 0.99 8.60 25.16
N ILE A 116 0.03 9.51 25.05
CA ILE A 116 -0.45 10.04 23.77
C ILE A 116 0.65 10.70 22.93
N PHE A 117 1.64 11.34 23.56
CA PHE A 117 2.77 11.93 22.84
C PHE A 117 3.71 10.87 22.28
N VAL A 118 3.86 9.75 22.98
CA VAL A 118 4.65 8.61 22.49
C VAL A 118 3.94 7.97 21.30
N LEU A 119 2.64 7.70 21.43
CA LEU A 119 1.82 7.12 20.37
C LEU A 119 1.87 7.97 19.09
N CYS A 120 1.51 9.25 19.15
CA CYS A 120 1.40 10.08 17.95
C CYS A 120 2.76 10.40 17.32
N ARG A 121 3.83 10.54 18.12
CA ARG A 121 5.19 10.71 17.59
C ARG A 121 5.64 9.46 16.84
N ASP A 122 5.52 8.29 17.46
CA ASP A 122 5.99 7.05 16.87
C ASP A 122 5.12 6.64 15.67
N TRP A 123 3.83 6.95 15.69
CA TRP A 123 2.94 6.80 14.53
C TRP A 123 3.35 7.72 13.38
N CYS A 124 3.60 9.01 13.66
CA CYS A 124 4.04 9.98 12.65
C CYS A 124 5.39 9.58 12.02
N ALA A 125 6.32 9.05 12.80
CA ALA A 125 7.58 8.52 12.28
C ALA A 125 7.37 7.23 11.48
N GLY A 126 6.54 6.32 11.99
CA GLY A 126 6.25 5.03 11.37
C GLY A 126 5.63 5.18 9.99
N ILE A 127 4.58 6.01 9.86
CA ILE A 127 3.84 6.13 8.59
C ILE A 127 4.72 6.64 7.44
N LYS A 128 5.68 7.52 7.74
CA LYS A 128 6.68 8.04 6.79
C LYS A 128 7.73 7.02 6.37
N SER A 129 7.90 5.95 7.15
CA SER A 129 8.87 4.89 6.88
C SER A 129 8.28 3.72 6.08
N LEU A 130 6.96 3.75 5.82
CA LEU A 130 6.31 2.70 5.03
C LEU A 130 6.78 2.74 3.58
N PRO A 131 6.88 1.58 2.90
CA PRO A 131 7.35 1.50 1.52
C PRO A 131 6.26 1.89 0.51
N SER A 132 5.58 3.03 0.72
CA SER A 132 4.46 3.48 -0.14
C SER A 132 4.95 3.84 -1.54
N GLU A 133 6.10 4.49 -1.65
CA GLU A 133 6.69 4.86 -2.95
C GLU A 133 7.05 3.62 -3.78
N GLU A 134 7.65 2.60 -3.16
CA GLU A 134 8.01 1.35 -3.84
C GLU A 134 6.77 0.62 -4.40
N LEU A 135 5.64 0.69 -3.68
CA LEU A 135 4.38 0.13 -4.12
C LEU A 135 3.75 0.97 -5.24
N SER A 136 3.70 2.30 -5.10
CA SER A 136 3.23 3.22 -6.13
C SER A 136 4.01 3.06 -7.44
N ASP A 137 5.33 2.91 -7.35
CA ASP A 137 6.20 2.67 -8.50
C ASP A 137 5.89 1.33 -9.18
N ALA A 138 5.67 0.26 -8.41
CA ALA A 138 5.30 -1.03 -8.96
C ALA A 138 3.95 -0.98 -9.70
N ILE A 139 2.95 -0.30 -9.13
CA ILE A 139 1.64 -0.09 -9.77
C ILE A 139 1.80 0.70 -11.07
N ARG A 140 2.56 1.80 -11.06
CA ARG A 140 2.81 2.63 -12.25
C ARG A 140 3.54 1.86 -13.34
N ASN A 141 4.53 1.04 -12.98
CA ASN A 141 5.25 0.20 -13.94
C ASN A 141 4.32 -0.84 -14.56
N PHE A 142 3.45 -1.48 -13.76
CA PHE A 142 2.48 -2.43 -14.28
C PHE A 142 1.45 -1.78 -15.22
N LEU A 143 0.95 -0.58 -14.89
CA LEU A 143 0.10 0.19 -15.80
C LEU A 143 0.82 0.52 -17.10
N SER A 144 2.08 0.92 -17.04
CA SER A 144 2.88 1.20 -18.24
C SER A 144 3.01 -0.04 -19.13
N ASP A 145 3.28 -1.21 -18.53
CA ASP A 145 3.33 -2.48 -19.27
C ASP A 145 1.98 -2.80 -19.93
N LEU A 146 0.86 -2.60 -19.23
CA LEU A 146 -0.50 -2.80 -19.77
C LEU A 146 -0.80 -1.87 -20.95
N HIS A 147 -0.42 -0.59 -20.86
CA HIS A 147 -0.57 0.35 -21.96
C HIS A 147 0.22 -0.08 -23.19
N THR A 148 1.49 -0.45 -23.02
CA THR A 148 2.32 -0.90 -24.15
C THR A 148 1.76 -2.15 -24.82
N LEU A 149 1.17 -3.07 -24.04
CA LEU A 149 0.51 -4.25 -24.59
C LEU A 149 -0.71 -3.88 -25.44
N MET A 150 -1.55 -2.96 -24.96
CA MET A 150 -2.73 -2.52 -25.68
C MET A 150 -2.37 -1.80 -26.99
N GLU A 151 -1.29 -1.00 -26.99
CA GLU A 151 -0.74 -0.37 -28.19
C GLU A 151 -0.24 -1.42 -29.21
N GLN A 152 0.50 -2.43 -28.74
CA GLN A 152 0.96 -3.53 -29.59
C GLN A 152 -0.20 -4.32 -30.21
N GLU A 153 -1.24 -4.64 -29.44
CA GLU A 153 -2.43 -5.33 -29.97
C GLU A 153 -3.15 -4.49 -31.04
N ASN A 154 -3.23 -3.17 -30.85
CA ASN A 154 -3.82 -2.25 -31.83
C ASN A 154 -2.99 -2.17 -33.12
N ASP A 155 -1.66 -2.08 -33.02
CA ASP A 155 -0.77 -2.06 -34.18
C ASP A 155 -0.82 -3.36 -34.99
N GLU A 156 -0.91 -4.50 -34.31
CA GLU A 156 -1.10 -5.81 -34.97
C GLU A 156 -2.43 -5.91 -35.72
N LEU A 157 -3.51 -5.38 -35.14
CA LEU A 157 -4.83 -5.34 -35.80
C LEU A 157 -4.81 -4.45 -37.05
N LEU A 158 -4.17 -3.28 -36.97
CA LEU A 158 -4.03 -2.36 -38.11
C LEU A 158 -3.19 -2.99 -39.23
N LYS A 159 -2.08 -3.66 -38.89
CA LYS A 159 -1.27 -4.40 -39.86
C LYS A 159 -2.04 -5.54 -40.52
N LYS A 160 -2.83 -6.30 -39.74
CA LYS A 160 -3.70 -7.36 -40.27
C LYS A 160 -4.75 -6.77 -41.22
N GLN A 161 -5.45 -5.69 -40.86
CA GLN A 161 -6.42 -5.05 -41.77
C GLN A 161 -5.78 -4.55 -43.08
N ASN A 162 -4.62 -3.90 -43.00
CA ASN A 162 -3.91 -3.40 -44.18
C ASN A 162 -3.39 -4.55 -45.07
N SER A 163 -2.97 -5.67 -44.47
CA SER A 163 -2.53 -6.86 -45.20
C SER A 163 -3.70 -7.61 -45.86
N THR A 164 -4.86 -7.71 -45.20
CA THR A 164 -6.07 -8.30 -45.80
C THR A 164 -6.55 -7.47 -46.99
N GLN A 165 -6.43 -6.14 -46.92
CA GLN A 165 -6.76 -5.23 -48.01
C GLN A 165 -5.78 -5.35 -49.20
N ALA A 166 -4.49 -5.65 -48.94
CA ALA A 166 -3.50 -5.96 -49.98
C ALA A 166 -3.66 -7.39 -50.57
N SER A 167 -4.11 -8.37 -49.77
CA SER A 167 -4.28 -9.77 -50.21
C SER A 167 -5.52 -10.02 -51.07
N MET A 168 -6.44 -9.06 -51.20
CA MET A 168 -7.51 -9.14 -52.21
C MET A 168 -6.97 -9.12 -53.66
N LEU A 169 -5.66 -8.92 -53.87
CA LEU A 169 -5.01 -8.99 -55.17
C LEU A 169 -4.17 -10.27 -55.41
N GLU A 170 -3.79 -11.04 -54.39
CA GLU A 170 -3.02 -12.28 -54.62
C GLU A 170 -3.40 -13.37 -53.60
N SER A 171 -3.93 -14.48 -54.10
CA SER A 171 -4.14 -15.71 -53.34
C SER A 171 -2.81 -16.42 -53.05
N GLU A 172 -2.86 -17.18 -51.95
CA GLU A 172 -2.02 -18.31 -51.55
C GLU A 172 -0.79 -18.07 -50.63
N VAL A 173 -0.92 -18.71 -49.45
CA VAL A 173 0.13 -19.43 -48.68
C VAL A 173 0.99 -18.61 -47.69
N LYS A 174 0.52 -18.53 -46.44
CA LYS A 174 1.14 -19.17 -45.24
C LYS A 174 0.48 -18.70 -43.94
N ALA A 175 -0.23 -19.61 -43.28
CA ALA A 175 -0.50 -19.50 -41.85
C ALA A 175 0.79 -19.88 -41.10
N ASN A 176 1.58 -18.87 -40.71
CA ASN A 176 2.58 -19.05 -39.66
C ASN A 176 1.99 -18.45 -38.38
N GLU A 177 1.72 -19.34 -37.43
CA GLU A 177 1.31 -19.00 -36.06
C GLU A 177 2.40 -18.16 -35.40
N ASP A 178 2.15 -16.86 -35.23
CA ASP A 178 2.94 -15.99 -34.36
C ASP A 178 2.51 -16.20 -32.89
N ASN A 179 2.73 -17.43 -32.39
CA ASN A 179 2.47 -17.78 -30.98
C ASN A 179 3.61 -17.32 -30.05
N GLY A 180 4.70 -16.76 -30.61
CA GLY A 180 5.87 -16.30 -29.88
C GLY A 180 5.66 -14.96 -29.17
N GLY A 181 5.03 -13.99 -29.85
CA GLY A 181 4.74 -12.65 -29.31
C GLY A 181 3.76 -12.68 -28.14
N GLU A 182 2.65 -13.41 -28.27
CA GLU A 182 1.61 -13.50 -27.23
C GLU A 182 2.12 -14.16 -25.93
N SER A 183 2.98 -15.17 -26.04
CA SER A 183 3.56 -15.85 -24.88
C SER A 183 4.55 -14.95 -24.13
N ALA A 184 5.36 -14.16 -24.86
CA ALA A 184 6.30 -13.22 -24.25
C ALA A 184 5.56 -12.10 -23.50
N ASN A 185 4.50 -11.56 -24.11
CA ASN A 185 3.68 -10.50 -23.52
C ASN A 185 2.98 -10.95 -22.22
N LEU A 186 2.39 -12.16 -22.21
CA LEU A 186 1.79 -12.70 -20.99
C LEU A 186 2.83 -12.94 -19.88
N SER A 187 4.03 -13.39 -20.24
CA SER A 187 5.10 -13.60 -19.25
C SER A 187 5.57 -12.29 -18.63
N CYS A 188 5.64 -11.21 -19.42
CA CYS A 188 5.97 -9.87 -18.95
C CYS A 188 4.90 -9.34 -17.98
N MET A 189 3.62 -9.42 -18.36
CA MET A 189 2.50 -9.04 -17.51
C MET A 189 2.47 -9.81 -16.19
N HIS A 190 2.68 -11.12 -16.25
CA HIS A 190 2.72 -11.94 -15.05
C HIS A 190 3.86 -11.50 -14.13
N ALA A 191 5.03 -11.18 -14.69
CA ALA A 191 6.17 -10.70 -13.92
C ALA A 191 5.90 -9.34 -13.25
N SER A 192 5.30 -8.38 -13.94
CA SER A 192 4.99 -7.07 -13.35
C SER A 192 3.82 -7.12 -12.38
N LEU A 193 2.75 -7.88 -12.65
CA LEU A 193 1.68 -8.12 -11.69
C LEU A 193 2.17 -8.82 -10.42
N SER A 194 3.02 -9.84 -10.57
CA SER A 194 3.63 -10.53 -9.43
C SER A 194 4.46 -9.58 -8.57
N LYS A 195 5.17 -8.62 -9.18
CA LYS A 195 5.88 -7.57 -8.46
C LYS A 195 4.91 -6.67 -7.67
N VAL A 196 3.78 -6.25 -8.27
CA VAL A 196 2.77 -5.46 -7.55
C VAL A 196 2.26 -6.19 -6.31
N LEU A 197 1.93 -7.48 -6.43
CA LEU A 197 1.41 -8.29 -5.33
C LEU A 197 2.46 -8.54 -4.23
N ASP A 198 3.72 -8.75 -4.61
CA ASP A 198 4.83 -8.81 -3.67
C ASP A 198 4.98 -7.48 -2.91
N ARG A 199 4.90 -6.35 -3.61
CA ARG A 199 4.94 -5.02 -2.96
C ARG A 199 3.74 -4.77 -2.05
N LEU A 200 2.54 -5.20 -2.42
CA LEU A 200 1.35 -5.12 -1.58
C LEU A 200 1.48 -5.95 -0.29
N THR A 201 2.04 -7.16 -0.42
CA THR A 201 2.33 -8.04 0.71
C THR A 201 3.34 -7.38 1.65
N LYS A 202 4.47 -6.89 1.13
CA LYS A 202 5.50 -6.20 1.91
C LYS A 202 5.00 -4.92 2.56
N PHE A 203 4.18 -4.14 1.85
CA PHE A 203 3.56 -2.93 2.40
C PHE A 203 2.64 -3.25 3.57
N SER A 204 1.83 -4.31 3.43
CA SER A 204 0.90 -4.75 4.48
C SER A 204 1.63 -5.32 5.69
N GLU A 205 2.70 -6.10 5.47
CA GLU A 205 3.56 -6.62 6.53
C GLU A 205 4.26 -5.49 7.30
N ALA A 206 4.86 -4.53 6.58
CA ALA A 206 5.50 -3.37 7.18
C ALA A 206 4.51 -2.51 7.99
N SER A 207 3.30 -2.31 7.43
CA SER A 207 2.23 -1.57 8.10
C SER A 207 1.76 -2.29 9.37
N LEU A 208 1.51 -3.59 9.29
CA LEU A 208 1.12 -4.41 10.44
C LEU A 208 2.16 -4.30 11.56
N LYS A 209 3.44 -4.55 11.23
CA LYS A 209 4.54 -4.47 12.18
C LYS A 209 4.64 -3.10 12.82
N MET A 210 4.56 -2.03 12.02
CA MET A 210 4.56 -0.66 12.53
C MET A 210 3.43 -0.44 13.53
N TYR A 211 2.21 -0.85 13.21
CA TYR A 211 1.05 -0.66 14.09
C TYR A 211 1.14 -1.48 15.39
N GLU A 212 1.65 -2.71 15.31
CA GLU A 212 1.90 -3.52 16.51
C GLU A 212 3.00 -2.92 17.39
N ASP A 213 4.07 -2.40 16.78
CA ASP A 213 5.18 -1.75 17.48
C ASP A 213 4.73 -0.47 18.21
N ILE A 214 3.99 0.42 17.55
CA ILE A 214 3.52 1.66 18.19
C ILE A 214 2.51 1.37 19.30
N ARG A 215 1.67 0.34 19.14
CA ARG A 215 0.73 -0.10 20.17
C ARG A 215 1.48 -0.60 21.40
N GLN A 216 2.48 -1.47 21.21
CA GLN A 216 3.27 -2.00 22.30
C GLN A 216 4.05 -0.90 23.04
N LYS A 217 4.67 0.03 22.30
CA LYS A 217 5.40 1.17 22.88
C LYS A 217 4.46 2.11 23.65
N SER A 218 3.26 2.35 23.13
CA SER A 218 2.22 3.15 23.79
C SER A 218 1.79 2.51 25.12
N GLU A 219 1.60 1.20 25.15
CA GLU A 219 1.22 0.45 26.37
C GLU A 219 2.33 0.46 27.43
N VAL A 220 3.59 0.29 27.02
CA VAL A 220 4.75 0.42 27.90
C VAL A 220 4.84 1.83 28.48
N ALA A 221 4.66 2.86 27.65
CA ALA A 221 4.65 4.25 28.09
C ALA A 221 3.49 4.53 29.06
N ARG A 222 2.31 3.95 28.81
CA ARG A 222 1.13 4.03 29.67
C ARG A 222 1.39 3.47 31.05
N THR A 223 1.91 2.24 31.12
CA THR A 223 2.25 1.57 32.37
C THR A 223 3.29 2.37 33.16
N ALA A 224 4.36 2.82 32.51
CA ALA A 224 5.39 3.62 33.15
C ALA A 224 4.85 4.96 33.67
N TYR A 225 3.99 5.63 32.90
CA TYR A 225 3.39 6.91 33.26
C TYR A 225 2.49 6.79 34.49
N TYR A 226 1.59 5.80 34.53
CA TYR A 226 0.70 5.59 35.68
C TYR A 226 1.46 5.14 36.93
N ASN A 227 2.46 4.26 36.79
CA ASN A 227 3.32 3.86 37.92
C ASN A 227 4.07 5.06 38.51
N CYS A 228 4.55 5.99 37.66
CA CYS A 228 5.15 7.22 38.15
C CYS A 228 4.14 8.18 38.79
N LYS A 229 2.88 8.17 38.37
CA LYS A 229 1.82 9.02 38.92
C LYS A 229 1.33 8.51 40.28
N THR A 230 1.19 7.19 40.45
CA THR A 230 0.83 6.57 41.73
C THR A 230 1.91 6.72 42.79
N ILE A 231 3.20 6.69 42.42
CA ILE A 231 4.31 6.98 43.34
C ILE A 231 4.32 8.47 43.79
N ARG A 232 3.63 9.36 43.07
CA ARG A 232 3.62 10.81 43.34
C ARG A 232 2.37 11.31 44.09
N ALA A 233 1.32 10.48 44.20
CA ALA A 233 0.05 10.80 44.86
C ALA A 233 0.08 10.33 46.33
#